data_AF-A0A1U7S7L0-F1
#
_entry.id   AF-A0A1U7S7L0-F1
#
_cell.length_a   1.000
_cell.length_b   1.000
_cell.length_c   1.000
_cell.angle_alpha   90.00
_cell.angle_beta   90.00
_cell.angle_gamma   90.00
#
_symmetry.space_group_name_H-M   'P 1'
#
loop_
_entity.id
_entity.type
_entity.pdbx_description
1 polymer ?
#
loop_
_entity_poly.entity_id
_entity_poly.type
_entity_poly.pdbx_seq_one_letter_code
_entity_poly.pdbx_strand_id
1 'polypeptide(L)'
;MQLIAEAEQLKPAFMKEVDSHFTEFVDSLIEKSVILESSTPASTFSTASSEKDLNKNRGLRAPPEHGKIFTARRSLLDELFELSHIRTIYHMFIALLIIFILSTVVVDFIDEGRLVLDFDLLVFAFGKSTVVACTWPCMFLGTFIIPYGLFHQWAQGYSNSSHQAVRSFFYGMLFMLFQVIGLGIGPVYVAVAYALPPASGFIVMLEQVRLIMKGHSFIRENVPRVLSSVKEKSSTVPVPRITQYLYFLFAPTLIYRDSYPRTPRIRWSYVATKFAQVLGSLFYSYYIFVRLCIPQFRNISQEPFNLRALVLCIFNSILPGILMYFLIFFAFLHCWLNAFAEMLRFADRMFYQDWWNSTSYANYYRTWNVVVHDWLYYYAYRDILWLFGKKFKAAAMLSVFAISAAVHEYVLAVCFGYFYPVLFCLFMCFGMVFNFILNDRRKGPFWNVIMWTSLFLGQGVIICLYSQEWYAHQYCPIKNPTFLDYMKPRSWTCRHVQI
;
A
#
# COMPACT_ATOMS: atom_id res chain seq x y z
N MET A 1 -22.16 18.02 70.14
CA MET A 1 -21.72 19.43 70.06
C MET A 1 -20.19 19.57 70.02
N GLN A 2 -19.41 18.76 70.74
CA GLN A 2 -17.93 18.84 70.74
C GLN A 2 -17.26 18.61 69.37
N LEU A 3 -17.68 17.61 68.59
CA LEU A 3 -17.10 17.30 67.27
C LEU A 3 -17.34 18.38 66.20
N ILE A 4 -18.43 19.15 66.31
CA ILE A 4 -18.74 20.24 65.37
C ILE A 4 -17.86 21.46 65.68
N ALA A 5 -17.62 21.74 66.96
CA ALA A 5 -16.72 22.81 67.37
C ALA A 5 -15.24 22.52 67.03
N GLU A 6 -14.80 21.26 67.15
CA GLU A 6 -13.47 20.84 66.69
C GLU A 6 -13.33 20.95 65.17
N ALA A 7 -14.36 20.56 64.40
CA ALA A 7 -14.35 20.70 62.94
C ALA A 7 -14.35 22.17 62.48
N GLU A 8 -15.05 23.06 63.18
CA GLU A 8 -15.04 24.50 62.89
C GLU A 8 -13.70 25.18 63.23
N GLN A 9 -12.97 24.69 64.24
CA GLN A 9 -11.61 25.17 64.54
C GLN A 9 -10.55 24.62 63.59
N LEU A 10 -10.70 23.39 63.11
CA LEU A 10 -9.78 22.77 62.13
C LEU A 10 -9.93 23.35 60.72
N LYS A 11 -11.13 23.83 60.36
CA LYS A 11 -11.42 24.40 59.04
C LYS A 11 -10.52 25.58 58.64
N PRO A 12 -10.31 26.63 59.46
CA PRO A 12 -9.42 27.74 59.10
C PRO A 12 -7.94 27.32 59.06
N ALA A 13 -7.51 26.40 59.93
CA ALA A 13 -6.15 25.87 59.90
C ALA A 13 -5.89 25.06 58.62
N PHE A 14 -6.83 24.18 58.24
CA PHE A 14 -6.76 23.39 57.01
C PHE A 14 -6.84 24.27 55.75
N MET A 15 -7.72 25.27 55.73
CA MET A 15 -7.80 26.23 54.61
C MET A 15 -6.49 27.01 54.46
N LYS A 16 -5.85 27.41 55.56
CA LYS A 16 -4.56 28.11 55.53
C LYS A 16 -3.42 27.22 55.03
N GLU A 17 -3.41 25.95 55.42
CA GLU A 17 -2.44 24.95 54.95
C GLU A 17 -2.61 24.70 53.44
N VAL A 18 -3.85 24.52 52.98
CA VAL A 18 -4.17 24.33 51.56
C VAL A 18 -3.82 25.56 50.73
N ASP A 19 -4.10 26.76 51.23
CA ASP A 19 -3.77 28.01 50.53
C ASP A 19 -2.26 28.23 50.45
N SER A 20 -1.51 27.90 51.52
CA SER A 20 -0.05 27.91 51.52
C SER A 20 0.54 26.93 50.52
N HIS A 21 0.08 25.67 50.53
CA HIS A 21 0.54 24.65 49.59
C HIS A 21 0.15 24.96 48.15
N PHE A 22 -1.03 25.54 47.93
CA PHE A 22 -1.48 25.94 46.61
C PHE A 22 -0.68 27.12 46.07
N THR A 23 -0.39 28.12 46.92
CA THR A 23 0.44 29.27 46.55
C THR A 23 1.86 28.83 46.24
N GLU A 24 2.47 27.96 47.06
CA GLU A 24 3.80 27.41 46.83
C GLU A 24 3.88 26.55 45.55
N PHE A 25 2.80 25.81 45.24
CA PHE A 25 2.69 25.07 43.98
C PHE A 25 2.54 25.98 42.76
N VAL A 26 1.75 27.06 42.87
CA VAL A 26 1.58 28.06 41.80
C VAL A 26 2.88 28.84 41.59
N ASP A 27 3.56 29.25 42.65
CA ASP A 27 4.85 29.93 42.58
C ASP A 27 5.93 29.01 42.00
N SER A 28 5.95 27.72 42.35
CA SER A 28 6.82 26.72 41.72
C SER A 28 6.52 26.54 40.22
N LEU A 29 5.25 26.63 39.82
CA LEU A 29 4.85 26.59 38.40
C LEU A 29 5.25 27.87 37.66
N ILE A 30 5.12 29.03 38.30
CA ILE A 30 5.55 30.32 37.75
C ILE A 30 7.07 30.32 37.61
N GLU A 31 7.82 29.88 38.62
CA GLU A 31 9.27 29.76 38.58
C GLU A 31 9.72 28.78 37.48
N LYS A 32 9.07 27.61 37.36
CA LYS A 32 9.31 26.68 36.24
C LYS A 32 8.97 27.29 34.88
N SER A 33 7.96 28.14 34.78
CA SER A 33 7.61 28.83 33.53
C SER A 33 8.63 29.90 33.14
N VAL A 34 9.18 30.64 34.12
CA VAL A 34 10.25 31.64 33.93
C VAL A 34 11.58 30.96 33.60
N ILE A 35 11.86 29.78 34.16
CA ILE A 35 12.99 28.93 33.78
C ILE A 35 12.81 28.42 32.35
N LEU A 36 11.59 28.06 31.93
CA LEU A 36 11.31 27.62 30.56
C LEU A 36 11.48 28.75 29.52
N GLU A 37 11.19 30.00 29.88
CA GLU A 37 11.41 31.17 29.02
C GLU A 37 12.87 31.63 28.97
N SER A 38 13.63 31.48 30.07
CA SER A 38 15.04 31.90 30.14
C SER A 38 16.05 30.83 29.68
N SER A 39 15.65 29.55 29.63
CA SER A 39 16.48 28.45 29.10
C SER A 39 16.07 28.04 27.68
N THR A 40 16.14 28.99 26.74
CA THR A 40 16.14 28.65 25.31
C THR A 40 17.41 29.16 24.62
N PRO A 41 18.39 28.26 24.40
CA PRO A 41 18.97 28.09 23.08
C PRO A 41 18.57 26.71 22.55
N ALA A 42 17.77 26.74 21.48
CA ALA A 42 17.62 25.70 20.47
C ALA A 42 17.55 24.24 20.97
N SER A 43 16.37 23.80 21.40
CA SER A 43 15.76 22.54 20.97
C SER A 43 14.49 22.27 21.79
N THR A 44 13.34 22.24 21.11
CA THR A 44 12.25 21.24 21.24
C THR A 44 10.96 21.84 20.67
N PHE A 45 10.67 21.44 19.44
CA PHE A 45 9.35 21.16 18.86
C PHE A 45 8.15 22.02 19.28
N SER A 46 7.83 22.99 18.42
CA SER A 46 6.55 23.67 18.35
C SER A 46 5.47 22.75 17.77
N THR A 47 4.54 22.31 18.61
CA THR A 47 3.28 21.65 18.19
C THR A 47 2.37 22.55 17.34
N ALA A 48 2.66 23.86 17.25
CA ALA A 48 2.01 24.79 16.32
C ALA A 48 2.60 24.79 14.89
N SER A 49 3.78 24.16 14.67
CA SER A 49 4.38 24.05 13.33
C SER A 49 3.76 22.92 12.50
N SER A 50 3.22 21.88 13.15
CA SER A 50 2.60 20.75 12.44
C SER A 50 1.36 21.16 11.64
N GLU A 51 0.45 21.99 12.19
CA GLU A 51 -0.73 22.43 11.43
C GLU A 51 -0.42 23.47 10.36
N LYS A 52 0.55 24.36 10.60
CA LYS A 52 1.01 25.33 9.60
C LYS A 52 1.78 24.65 8.47
N ASP A 53 2.63 23.66 8.74
CA ASP A 53 3.36 22.91 7.70
C ASP A 53 2.51 21.86 6.98
N LEU A 54 1.50 21.25 7.63
CA LEU A 54 0.48 20.45 6.93
C LEU A 54 -0.36 21.31 5.98
N ASN A 55 -0.74 22.53 6.40
CA ASN A 55 -1.46 23.47 5.52
C ASN A 55 -0.53 24.08 4.44
N LYS A 56 0.77 24.26 4.70
CA LYS A 56 1.75 24.69 3.70
C LYS A 56 2.02 23.61 2.65
N ASN A 57 2.01 22.33 3.04
CA ASN A 57 2.11 21.18 2.12
C ASN A 57 0.83 20.94 1.30
N ARG A 58 -0.36 21.35 1.79
CA ARG A 58 -1.55 21.44 0.93
C ARG A 58 -1.41 22.49 -0.18
N GLY A 59 -0.62 23.54 0.07
CA GLY A 59 -0.31 24.60 -0.89
C GLY A 59 0.75 24.24 -1.95
N LEU A 60 1.48 23.12 -1.80
CA LEU A 60 2.44 22.64 -2.81
C LEU A 60 1.81 21.77 -3.89
N ARG A 61 0.51 21.49 -3.82
CA ARG A 61 -0.20 20.86 -4.93
C ARG A 61 -0.45 21.96 -5.96
N ALA A 62 0.34 21.93 -7.04
CA ALA A 62 0.16 22.86 -8.15
C ALA A 62 -1.33 22.90 -8.55
N PRO A 63 -1.84 24.07 -9.00
CA PRO A 63 -3.19 24.17 -9.53
C PRO A 63 -3.44 23.06 -10.57
N PRO A 64 -4.69 22.57 -10.71
CA PRO A 64 -5.03 21.34 -11.44
C PRO A 64 -4.58 21.28 -12.91
N GLU A 65 -4.09 22.40 -13.45
CA GLU A 65 -3.52 22.52 -14.80
C GLU A 65 -2.08 22.01 -14.90
N HIS A 66 -1.32 21.97 -13.80
CA HIS A 66 0.07 21.50 -13.79
C HIS A 66 0.16 20.08 -13.18
N GLY A 67 0.99 19.23 -13.79
CA GLY A 67 1.18 17.84 -13.32
C GLY A 67 1.87 17.76 -11.95
N LYS A 68 2.14 16.54 -11.46
CA LYS A 68 2.85 16.36 -10.17
C LYS A 68 4.23 17.04 -10.21
N ILE A 69 4.51 17.86 -9.20
CA ILE A 69 5.82 18.44 -8.92
C ILE A 69 6.52 17.58 -7.88
N PHE A 70 7.73 17.13 -8.19
CA PHE A 70 8.56 16.34 -7.29
C PHE A 70 9.44 17.28 -6.46
N THR A 71 9.41 17.12 -5.14
CA THR A 71 10.24 17.90 -4.21
C THR A 71 11.10 16.96 -3.37
N ALA A 72 12.30 17.41 -3.00
CA ALA A 72 13.17 16.64 -2.11
C ALA A 72 12.57 16.65 -0.70
N ARG A 73 12.17 15.48 -0.19
CA ARG A 73 11.55 15.31 1.14
C ARG A 73 11.74 13.88 1.65
N ARG A 74 11.84 13.72 2.96
CA ARG A 74 11.97 12.40 3.60
C ARG A 74 10.62 11.70 3.67
N SER A 75 10.66 10.40 3.92
CA SER A 75 9.46 9.63 4.23
C SER A 75 8.93 10.04 5.60
N LEU A 76 7.62 10.22 5.72
CA LEU A 76 6.98 10.64 6.97
C LEU A 76 7.32 9.74 8.16
N LEU A 77 7.36 8.42 7.96
CA LEU A 77 7.65 7.49 9.05
C LEU A 77 9.13 7.55 9.51
N ASP A 78 10.06 7.90 8.61
CA ASP A 78 11.46 8.12 9.02
C ASP A 78 11.59 9.33 9.94
N GLU A 79 10.77 10.37 9.74
CA GLU A 79 10.72 11.54 10.62
C GLU A 79 10.02 11.18 11.94
N LEU A 80 8.92 10.42 11.88
CA LEU A 80 8.18 10.00 13.08
C LEU A 80 8.98 9.05 13.98
N PHE A 81 9.85 8.20 13.43
CA PHE A 81 10.71 7.33 14.25
C PHE A 81 11.80 8.07 15.02
N GLU A 82 12.04 9.35 14.73
CA GLU A 82 12.92 10.19 15.56
C GLU A 82 12.23 10.53 16.89
N LEU A 83 10.89 10.49 16.94
CA LEU A 83 10.11 10.65 18.17
C LEU A 83 10.20 9.39 19.03
N SER A 84 10.52 9.57 20.32
CA SER A 84 10.69 8.47 21.28
C SER A 84 9.47 7.56 21.38
N HIS A 85 8.26 8.13 21.37
CA HIS A 85 7.00 7.37 21.52
C HIS A 85 6.75 6.40 20.36
N ILE A 86 6.95 6.82 19.11
CA ILE A 86 6.74 5.96 17.93
C ILE A 86 7.84 4.92 17.82
N ARG A 87 9.08 5.28 18.20
CA ARG A 87 10.18 4.33 18.29
C ARG A 87 9.90 3.21 19.30
N THR A 88 9.22 3.50 20.41
CA THR A 88 8.76 2.46 21.34
C THR A 88 7.78 1.49 20.69
N ILE A 89 6.81 1.98 19.90
CA ILE A 89 5.87 1.12 19.15
C ILE A 89 6.66 0.20 18.20
N TYR A 90 7.63 0.73 17.47
CA TYR A 90 8.51 -0.08 16.62
C TYR A 90 9.24 -1.17 17.41
N HIS A 91 9.80 -0.86 18.59
CA HIS A 91 10.42 -1.85 19.46
C HIS A 91 9.42 -2.89 20.00
N MET A 92 8.16 -2.50 20.29
CA MET A 92 7.11 -3.43 20.71
C MET A 92 6.80 -4.45 19.60
N PHE A 93 6.74 -4.03 18.34
CA PHE A 93 6.56 -4.95 17.22
C PHE A 93 7.75 -5.91 17.10
N ILE A 94 8.99 -5.44 17.28
CA ILE A 94 10.17 -6.32 17.30
C ILE A 94 10.11 -7.31 18.47
N ALA A 95 9.74 -6.86 19.66
CA ALA A 95 9.60 -7.74 20.83
C ALA A 95 8.53 -8.81 20.58
N LEU A 96 7.39 -8.44 19.99
CA LEU A 96 6.34 -9.38 19.60
C LEU A 96 6.83 -10.40 18.56
N LEU A 97 7.66 -9.99 17.59
CA LEU A 97 8.31 -10.91 16.66
C LEU A 97 9.21 -11.93 17.39
N ILE A 98 10.03 -11.46 18.32
CA ILE A 98 10.92 -12.33 19.12
C ILE A 98 10.08 -13.35 19.91
N ILE A 99 8.95 -12.92 20.48
CA ILE A 99 8.03 -13.82 21.18
C ILE A 99 7.41 -14.84 20.22
N PHE A 100 7.02 -14.45 19.00
CA PHE A 100 6.52 -15.41 18.01
C PHE A 100 7.56 -16.45 17.60
N ILE A 101 8.81 -16.01 17.40
CA ILE A 101 9.93 -16.93 17.10
C ILE A 101 10.14 -17.89 18.27
N LEU A 102 10.23 -17.36 19.50
CA LEU A 102 10.44 -18.17 20.69
C LEU A 102 9.30 -19.16 20.91
N SER A 103 8.05 -18.70 20.83
CA SER A 103 6.88 -19.56 20.91
C SER A 103 6.88 -20.64 19.84
N THR A 104 7.40 -20.32 18.65
CA THR A 104 7.47 -21.31 17.56
C THR A 104 8.50 -22.38 17.87
N VAL A 105 9.72 -21.96 18.20
CA VAL A 105 10.81 -22.84 18.60
C VAL A 105 10.44 -23.74 19.79
N VAL A 106 9.75 -23.19 20.79
CA VAL A 106 9.34 -23.95 21.98
C VAL A 106 8.30 -25.00 21.64
N VAL A 107 7.27 -24.66 20.86
CA VAL A 107 6.23 -25.63 20.47
C VAL A 107 6.83 -26.73 19.60
N ASP A 108 7.65 -26.39 18.61
CA ASP A 108 8.28 -27.38 17.72
C ASP A 108 9.22 -28.31 18.52
N PHE A 109 9.94 -27.77 19.50
CA PHE A 109 10.77 -28.57 20.42
C PHE A 109 9.95 -29.52 21.30
N ILE A 110 8.76 -29.09 21.77
CA ILE A 110 7.86 -29.93 22.57
C ILE A 110 7.25 -31.04 21.72
N ASP A 111 6.81 -30.72 20.50
CA ASP A 111 6.08 -31.65 19.63
C ASP A 111 7.00 -32.71 19.02
N GLU A 112 8.20 -32.32 18.55
CA GLU A 112 9.11 -33.24 17.84
C GLU A 112 10.32 -33.71 18.68
N GLY A 113 10.54 -33.11 19.85
CA GLY A 113 11.70 -33.42 20.70
C GLY A 113 13.05 -32.98 20.13
N ARG A 114 13.06 -32.25 19.00
CA ARG A 114 14.24 -31.66 18.35
C ARG A 114 13.90 -30.28 17.79
N LEU A 115 14.92 -29.42 17.64
CA LEU A 115 14.78 -28.13 16.97
C LEU A 115 14.71 -28.33 15.46
N VAL A 116 13.51 -28.57 14.93
CA VAL A 116 13.27 -28.61 13.49
C VAL A 116 12.72 -27.25 13.06
N LEU A 117 13.60 -26.37 12.57
CA LEU A 117 13.18 -25.13 11.90
C LEU A 117 12.73 -25.50 10.49
N ASP A 118 11.50 -25.95 10.36
CA ASP A 118 10.92 -26.23 9.06
C ASP A 118 10.45 -24.91 8.42
N PHE A 119 10.96 -24.61 7.22
CA PHE A 119 10.56 -23.45 6.41
C PHE A 119 9.77 -23.87 5.17
N ASP A 120 9.17 -25.06 5.20
CA ASP A 120 8.40 -25.66 4.11
C ASP A 120 7.36 -24.72 3.50
N LEU A 121 6.66 -23.92 4.31
CA LEU A 121 5.69 -22.95 3.78
C LEU A 121 6.36 -21.86 2.92
N LEU A 122 7.57 -21.40 3.27
CA LEU A 122 8.32 -20.45 2.44
C LEU A 122 8.82 -21.11 1.16
N VAL A 123 9.34 -22.35 1.27
CA VAL A 123 9.83 -23.12 0.11
C VAL A 123 8.68 -23.40 -0.86
N PHE A 124 7.51 -23.76 -0.36
CA PHE A 124 6.28 -23.91 -1.13
C PHE A 124 5.85 -22.58 -1.76
N ALA A 125 5.72 -21.52 -0.97
CA ALA A 125 5.19 -20.23 -1.44
C ALA A 125 6.08 -19.55 -2.49
N PHE A 126 7.41 -19.64 -2.35
CA PHE A 126 8.41 -19.13 -3.29
C PHE A 126 8.92 -20.20 -4.28
N GLY A 127 8.21 -21.32 -4.39
CA GLY A 127 8.54 -22.38 -5.34
C GLY A 127 8.53 -21.90 -6.79
N LYS A 128 9.18 -22.66 -7.67
CA LYS A 128 9.35 -22.33 -9.10
C LYS A 128 10.03 -20.97 -9.34
N SER A 129 10.94 -20.58 -8.45
CA SER A 129 11.70 -19.33 -8.52
C SER A 129 12.48 -19.15 -9.83
N THR A 130 12.97 -20.24 -10.45
CA THR A 130 13.62 -20.19 -11.77
C THR A 130 12.70 -19.64 -12.85
N VAL A 131 11.42 -20.05 -12.87
CA VAL A 131 10.44 -19.55 -13.85
C VAL A 131 10.20 -18.06 -13.63
N VAL A 132 10.04 -17.63 -12.37
CA VAL A 132 9.90 -16.21 -12.02
C VAL A 132 11.12 -15.40 -12.44
N ALA A 133 12.32 -15.92 -12.16
CA ALA A 133 13.60 -15.29 -12.49
C ALA A 133 13.85 -15.19 -14.00
N CYS A 134 13.28 -16.07 -14.82
CA CYS A 134 13.30 -15.94 -16.29
C CYS A 134 12.19 -14.99 -16.80
N THR A 135 11.00 -15.03 -16.19
CA THR A 135 9.84 -14.26 -16.64
C THR A 135 10.02 -12.76 -16.40
N TRP A 136 10.56 -12.37 -15.24
CA TRP A 136 10.73 -10.96 -14.90
C TRP A 136 11.67 -10.21 -15.86
N PRO A 137 12.88 -10.71 -16.20
CA PRO A 137 13.73 -10.08 -17.20
C PRO A 137 13.06 -9.98 -18.57
N CYS A 138 12.30 -10.99 -19.00
CA CYS A 138 11.56 -10.93 -20.26
C CYS A 138 10.52 -9.80 -20.27
N MET A 139 9.72 -9.70 -19.20
CA MET A 139 8.76 -8.60 -19.03
C MET A 139 9.46 -7.23 -18.98
N PHE A 140 10.56 -7.14 -18.23
CA PHE A 140 11.33 -5.92 -18.06
C PHE A 140 11.97 -5.46 -19.37
N LEU A 141 12.66 -6.34 -20.08
CA LEU A 141 13.29 -6.06 -21.37
C LEU A 141 12.24 -5.71 -22.43
N GLY A 142 11.11 -6.42 -22.46
CA GLY A 142 9.98 -6.10 -23.35
C GLY A 142 9.46 -4.69 -23.09
N THR A 143 9.22 -4.34 -21.82
CA THR A 143 8.75 -3.00 -21.41
C THR A 143 9.80 -1.92 -21.67
N PHE A 144 11.08 -2.24 -21.58
CA PHE A 144 12.16 -1.30 -21.84
C PHE A 144 12.33 -1.00 -23.34
N ILE A 145 12.33 -2.03 -24.17
CA ILE A 145 12.67 -1.92 -25.60
C ILE A 145 11.45 -1.48 -26.42
N ILE A 146 10.30 -2.11 -26.25
CA ILE A 146 9.17 -1.97 -27.17
C ILE A 146 8.48 -0.59 -27.03
N PRO A 147 8.00 -0.15 -25.83
CA PRO A 147 7.48 1.20 -25.64
C PRO A 147 8.43 2.32 -26.07
N TYR A 148 9.71 2.22 -25.73
CA TYR A 148 10.70 3.23 -26.10
C TYR A 148 10.91 3.27 -27.62
N GLY A 149 11.12 2.11 -28.25
CA GLY A 149 11.33 2.01 -29.70
C GLY A 149 10.13 2.49 -30.50
N LEU A 150 8.91 2.08 -30.13
CA LEU A 150 7.68 2.52 -30.77
C LEU A 150 7.51 4.05 -30.65
N PHE A 151 7.72 4.61 -29.46
CA PHE A 151 7.62 6.04 -29.24
C PHE A 151 8.67 6.82 -30.05
N HIS A 152 9.93 6.37 -30.00
CA HIS A 152 11.04 7.02 -30.69
C HIS A 152 10.82 7.05 -32.21
N GLN A 153 10.45 5.91 -32.81
CA GLN A 153 10.12 5.85 -34.22
C GLN A 153 8.91 6.73 -34.54
N TRP A 154 7.83 6.64 -33.77
CA TRP A 154 6.64 7.47 -33.96
C TRP A 154 7.01 8.96 -33.99
N ALA A 155 7.72 9.45 -32.97
CA ALA A 155 8.10 10.84 -32.79
C ALA A 155 8.98 11.38 -33.92
N GLN A 156 10.00 10.63 -34.35
CA GLN A 156 10.88 11.05 -35.46
C GLN A 156 10.15 11.18 -36.80
N GLY A 157 9.21 10.27 -37.08
CA GLY A 157 8.44 10.31 -38.32
C GLY A 157 7.17 11.17 -38.25
N TYR A 158 6.81 11.69 -37.08
CA TYR A 158 5.57 12.47 -36.90
C TYR A 158 5.68 13.85 -37.57
N SER A 159 6.84 14.51 -37.51
CA SER A 159 7.07 15.81 -38.15
C SER A 159 7.08 15.73 -39.67
N ASN A 160 7.55 14.62 -40.23
CA ASN A 160 7.82 14.48 -41.66
C ASN A 160 6.69 13.78 -42.44
N SER A 161 5.66 13.25 -41.75
CA SER A 161 4.57 12.50 -42.38
C SER A 161 3.43 13.43 -42.84
N SER A 162 2.95 13.22 -44.07
CA SER A 162 1.72 13.85 -44.57
C SER A 162 0.45 13.32 -43.88
N HIS A 163 0.48 12.07 -43.40
CA HIS A 163 -0.64 11.40 -42.76
C HIS A 163 -0.36 11.14 -41.26
N GLN A 164 -0.31 12.22 -40.48
CA GLN A 164 0.02 12.19 -39.05
C GLN A 164 -0.96 11.33 -38.22
N ALA A 165 -2.26 11.44 -38.50
CA ALA A 165 -3.30 10.68 -37.78
C ALA A 165 -3.18 9.16 -37.97
N VAL A 166 -2.96 8.71 -39.21
CA VAL A 166 -2.80 7.29 -39.54
C VAL A 166 -1.56 6.71 -38.87
N ARG A 167 -0.45 7.45 -38.88
CA ARG A 167 0.78 7.05 -38.18
C ARG A 167 0.55 6.93 -36.68
N SER A 168 -0.09 7.92 -36.05
CA SER A 168 -0.39 7.87 -34.61
C SER A 168 -1.31 6.71 -34.25
N PHE A 169 -2.32 6.42 -35.07
CA PHE A 169 -3.20 5.28 -34.86
C PHE A 169 -2.44 3.95 -34.97
N PHE A 170 -1.58 3.80 -35.99
CA PHE A 170 -0.77 2.60 -36.18
C PHE A 170 0.15 2.30 -34.99
N TYR A 171 0.97 3.28 -34.57
CA TYR A 171 1.88 3.09 -33.42
C TYR A 171 1.11 2.96 -32.10
N GLY A 172 -0.04 3.64 -31.95
CA GLY A 172 -0.93 3.47 -30.81
C GLY A 172 -1.51 2.06 -30.72
N MET A 173 -1.93 1.48 -31.85
CA MET A 173 -2.42 0.11 -31.94
C MET A 173 -1.31 -0.91 -31.60
N LEU A 174 -0.10 -0.72 -32.13
CA LEU A 174 1.05 -1.58 -31.78
C LEU A 174 1.38 -1.52 -30.28
N PHE A 175 1.35 -0.33 -29.67
CA PHE A 175 1.56 -0.18 -28.24
C PHE A 175 0.45 -0.88 -27.43
N MET A 176 -0.81 -0.71 -27.80
CA MET A 176 -1.93 -1.40 -27.16
C MET A 176 -1.84 -2.91 -27.30
N LEU A 177 -1.43 -3.41 -28.47
CA LEU A 177 -1.21 -4.83 -28.72
C LEU A 177 -0.12 -5.38 -27.79
N PHE A 178 0.99 -4.66 -27.64
CA PHE A 178 2.05 -5.04 -26.71
C PHE A 178 1.57 -5.04 -25.24
N GLN A 179 0.82 -4.02 -24.83
CA GLN A 179 0.27 -3.94 -23.47
C GLN A 179 -0.68 -5.10 -23.17
N VAL A 180 -1.59 -5.43 -24.10
CA VAL A 180 -2.59 -6.49 -23.89
C VAL A 180 -2.00 -7.88 -24.05
N ILE A 181 -1.28 -8.16 -25.14
CA ILE A 181 -0.76 -9.51 -25.42
C ILE A 181 0.55 -9.75 -24.64
N GLY A 182 1.51 -8.85 -24.82
CA GLY A 182 2.86 -9.02 -24.27
C GLY A 182 2.88 -8.94 -22.75
N LEU A 183 2.27 -7.89 -22.18
CA LEU A 183 2.23 -7.71 -20.74
C LEU A 183 0.94 -8.22 -20.09
N GLY A 184 -0.22 -8.16 -20.74
CA GLY A 184 -1.49 -8.62 -20.17
C GLY A 184 -1.61 -10.14 -20.13
N ILE A 185 -1.57 -10.78 -21.30
CA ILE A 185 -1.81 -12.22 -21.45
C ILE A 185 -0.56 -13.05 -21.14
N GLY A 186 0.63 -12.62 -21.57
CA GLY A 186 1.87 -13.39 -21.41
C GLY A 186 2.19 -13.81 -19.96
N PRO A 187 2.32 -12.88 -19.01
CA PRO A 187 2.59 -13.20 -17.61
C PRO A 187 1.48 -14.02 -16.94
N VAL A 188 0.21 -13.77 -17.29
CA VAL A 188 -0.93 -14.57 -16.82
C VAL A 188 -0.82 -16.01 -17.31
N TYR A 189 -0.52 -16.19 -18.59
CA TYR A 189 -0.32 -17.51 -19.17
C TYR A 189 0.82 -18.24 -18.45
N VAL A 190 1.94 -17.58 -18.17
CA VAL A 190 3.03 -18.19 -17.39
C VAL A 190 2.56 -18.57 -15.98
N ALA A 191 1.86 -17.68 -15.29
CA ALA A 191 1.38 -17.94 -13.93
C ALA A 191 0.45 -19.16 -13.87
N VAL A 192 -0.48 -19.27 -14.81
CA VAL A 192 -1.48 -20.34 -14.89
C VAL A 192 -0.89 -21.64 -15.45
N ALA A 193 -0.17 -21.59 -16.58
CA ALA A 193 0.35 -22.78 -17.26
C ALA A 193 1.44 -23.48 -16.43
N TYR A 194 2.29 -22.71 -15.75
CA TYR A 194 3.28 -23.28 -14.83
C TYR A 194 2.72 -23.48 -13.42
N ALA A 195 1.44 -23.18 -13.15
CA ALA A 195 0.81 -23.27 -11.83
C ALA A 195 1.73 -22.73 -10.73
N LEU A 196 2.05 -21.43 -10.82
CA LEU A 196 2.95 -20.79 -9.87
C LEU A 196 2.33 -20.79 -8.46
N PRO A 197 3.11 -21.09 -7.40
CA PRO A 197 2.63 -20.93 -6.04
C PRO A 197 2.27 -19.47 -5.72
N PRO A 198 1.45 -19.21 -4.69
CA PRO A 198 0.86 -17.88 -4.48
C PRO A 198 1.88 -16.74 -4.43
N ALA A 199 2.94 -16.84 -3.61
CA ALA A 199 3.89 -15.73 -3.46
C ALA A 199 4.72 -15.50 -4.75
N SER A 200 5.15 -16.56 -5.42
CA SER A 200 5.77 -16.48 -6.75
C SER A 200 4.83 -15.85 -7.80
N GLY A 201 3.54 -16.20 -7.77
CA GLY A 201 2.51 -15.57 -8.59
C GLY A 201 2.39 -14.08 -8.31
N PHE A 202 2.31 -13.68 -7.02
CA PHE A 202 2.22 -12.28 -6.62
C PHE A 202 3.41 -11.46 -7.13
N ILE A 203 4.63 -11.99 -7.10
CA ILE A 203 5.81 -11.29 -7.65
C ILE A 203 5.60 -10.95 -9.12
N VAL A 204 5.24 -11.94 -9.93
CA VAL A 204 5.05 -11.77 -11.39
C VAL A 204 3.90 -10.81 -11.68
N MET A 205 2.76 -10.99 -11.01
CA MET A 205 1.54 -10.22 -11.28
C MET A 205 1.64 -8.77 -10.80
N LEU A 206 2.27 -8.51 -9.65
CA LEU A 206 2.50 -7.14 -9.18
C LEU A 206 3.52 -6.41 -10.05
N GLU A 207 4.58 -7.09 -10.48
CA GLU A 207 5.56 -6.52 -11.41
C GLU A 207 4.95 -6.26 -12.80
N GLN A 208 4.07 -7.14 -13.26
CA GLN A 208 3.29 -6.94 -14.49
C GLN A 208 2.47 -5.65 -14.40
N VAL A 209 1.64 -5.48 -13.37
CA VAL A 209 0.82 -4.28 -13.18
C VAL A 209 1.70 -3.03 -13.09
N ARG A 210 2.81 -3.09 -12.36
CA ARG A 210 3.78 -1.99 -12.24
C ARG A 210 4.34 -1.59 -13.62
N LEU A 211 4.76 -2.55 -14.45
CA LEU A 211 5.32 -2.30 -15.77
C LEU A 211 4.29 -1.76 -16.75
N ILE A 212 3.04 -2.26 -16.72
CA ILE A 212 1.92 -1.72 -17.51
C ILE A 212 1.68 -0.25 -17.17
N MET A 213 1.57 0.07 -15.87
CA MET A 213 1.36 1.44 -15.40
C MET A 213 2.49 2.38 -15.82
N LYS A 214 3.75 1.92 -15.72
CA LYS A 214 4.92 2.70 -16.16
C LYS A 214 4.99 2.88 -17.67
N GLY A 215 4.71 1.84 -18.45
CA GLY A 215 4.64 1.93 -19.91
C GLY A 215 3.59 2.94 -20.37
N HIS A 216 2.40 2.89 -19.77
CA HIS A 216 1.33 3.86 -20.05
C HIS A 216 1.74 5.30 -19.69
N SER A 217 2.27 5.49 -18.48
CA SER A 217 2.75 6.78 -17.98
C SER A 217 3.80 7.43 -18.91
N PHE A 218 4.77 6.63 -19.37
CA PHE A 218 5.82 7.09 -20.29
C PHE A 218 5.24 7.60 -21.61
N ILE A 219 4.34 6.85 -22.26
CA ILE A 219 3.73 7.28 -23.52
C ILE A 219 2.86 8.52 -23.29
N ARG A 220 2.01 8.49 -22.26
CA ARG A 220 1.04 9.56 -22.00
C ARG A 220 1.68 10.90 -21.67
N GLU A 221 2.82 10.91 -20.98
CA GLU A 221 3.56 12.13 -20.65
C GLU A 221 4.34 12.73 -21.82
N ASN A 222 4.78 11.91 -22.78
CA ASN A 222 5.64 12.36 -23.87
C ASN A 222 4.87 12.68 -25.16
N VAL A 223 3.74 12.03 -25.43
CA VAL A 223 2.91 12.32 -26.62
C VAL A 223 2.50 13.80 -26.70
N PRO A 224 1.95 14.44 -25.65
CA PRO A 224 1.59 15.86 -25.70
C PRO A 224 2.78 16.79 -26.00
N ARG A 225 3.99 16.45 -25.56
CA ARG A 225 5.21 17.26 -25.78
C ARG A 225 5.63 17.27 -27.24
N VAL A 226 5.52 16.13 -27.91
CA VAL A 226 5.79 16.03 -29.35
C VAL A 226 4.72 16.78 -30.13
N LEU A 227 3.44 16.64 -29.75
CA LEU A 227 2.34 17.35 -30.39
C LEU A 227 2.47 18.88 -30.26
N SER A 228 2.84 19.39 -29.07
CA SER A 228 3.04 20.82 -28.86
C SER A 228 4.26 21.34 -29.63
N SER A 229 5.39 20.61 -29.62
CA SER A 229 6.60 20.99 -30.37
C SER A 229 6.34 21.12 -31.87
N VAL A 230 5.58 20.18 -32.47
CA VAL A 230 5.21 20.25 -33.89
C VAL A 230 4.25 21.40 -34.17
N LYS A 231 3.30 21.68 -33.25
CA LYS A 231 2.41 22.85 -33.36
C LYS A 231 3.19 24.17 -33.31
N GLU A 232 4.23 24.23 -32.50
CA GLU A 232 5.13 25.38 -32.35
C GLU A 232 6.21 25.47 -33.44
N LYS A 233 6.26 24.52 -34.39
CA LYS A 233 7.27 24.43 -35.45
C LYS A 233 8.71 24.44 -34.92
N SER A 234 8.95 23.88 -33.74
CA SER A 234 10.30 23.73 -33.20
C SER A 234 11.13 22.80 -34.09
N SER A 235 12.40 23.15 -34.30
CA SER A 235 13.34 22.33 -35.08
C SER A 235 13.76 21.04 -34.37
N THR A 236 13.53 20.95 -33.05
CA THR A 236 13.94 19.79 -32.23
C THR A 236 12.72 19.08 -31.63
N VAL A 237 12.62 17.77 -31.92
CA VAL A 237 11.60 16.90 -31.33
C VAL A 237 12.06 16.50 -29.92
N PRO A 238 11.27 16.79 -28.86
CA PRO A 238 11.66 16.49 -27.49
C PRO A 238 11.49 14.99 -27.20
N VAL A 239 12.50 14.19 -27.57
CA VAL A 239 12.56 12.75 -27.31
C VAL A 239 13.40 12.48 -26.05
N PRO A 240 12.88 11.71 -25.06
CA PRO A 240 13.63 11.40 -23.86
C PRO A 240 14.80 10.46 -24.14
N ARG A 241 15.86 10.58 -23.35
CA ARG A 241 17.04 9.70 -23.43
C ARG A 241 16.70 8.32 -22.89
N ILE A 242 17.30 7.28 -23.48
CA ILE A 242 17.15 5.88 -23.03
C ILE A 242 17.48 5.74 -21.54
N THR A 243 18.51 6.44 -21.06
CA THR A 243 18.94 6.40 -19.65
C THR A 243 17.91 6.97 -18.68
N GLN A 244 17.13 7.98 -19.11
CA GLN A 244 16.06 8.58 -18.30
C GLN A 244 14.89 7.59 -18.18
N TYR A 245 14.54 6.92 -19.28
CA TYR A 245 13.49 5.89 -19.25
C TYR A 245 13.90 4.68 -18.40
N LEU A 246 15.13 4.19 -18.57
CA LEU A 246 15.67 3.08 -17.76
C LEU A 246 15.67 3.43 -16.27
N TYR A 247 16.09 4.65 -15.91
CA TYR A 247 16.03 5.14 -14.54
C TYR A 247 14.59 5.15 -14.01
N PHE A 248 13.64 5.66 -14.79
CA PHE A 248 12.23 5.68 -14.43
C PHE A 248 11.67 4.27 -14.20
N LEU A 249 12.05 3.27 -14.99
CA LEU A 249 11.58 1.89 -14.79
C LEU A 249 11.93 1.33 -13.40
N PHE A 250 13.05 1.72 -12.81
CA PHE A 250 13.40 1.35 -11.44
C PHE A 250 12.95 2.35 -10.37
N ALA A 251 12.72 3.62 -10.73
CA ALA A 251 12.34 4.66 -9.76
C ALA A 251 11.06 4.29 -8.97
N PRO A 252 10.97 4.60 -7.67
CA PRO A 252 9.80 4.29 -6.83
C PRO A 252 8.64 5.28 -7.06
N THR A 253 8.32 5.56 -8.33
CA THR A 253 7.20 6.39 -8.76
C THR A 253 6.62 5.84 -10.05
N LEU A 254 5.34 6.15 -10.31
CA LEU A 254 4.62 5.75 -11.52
C LEU A 254 4.37 6.92 -12.47
N ILE A 255 4.77 8.15 -12.13
CA ILE A 255 4.63 9.34 -12.98
C ILE A 255 5.97 9.63 -13.68
N TYR A 256 5.98 9.61 -15.01
CA TYR A 256 7.20 9.84 -15.79
C TYR A 256 7.59 11.33 -15.85
N ARG A 257 8.86 11.62 -15.58
CA ARG A 257 9.52 12.93 -15.75
C ARG A 257 10.94 12.72 -16.26
N ASP A 258 11.45 13.69 -17.02
CA ASP A 258 12.81 13.62 -17.58
C ASP A 258 13.89 13.82 -16.51
N SER A 259 13.54 14.54 -15.44
CA SER A 259 14.39 14.77 -14.28
C SER A 259 13.58 14.66 -12.99
N TYR A 260 14.23 14.07 -11.98
CA TYR A 260 13.70 13.93 -10.64
C TYR A 260 14.67 14.59 -9.66
N PRO A 261 14.19 15.11 -8.51
CA PRO A 261 15.09 15.61 -7.47
C PRO A 261 15.95 14.45 -6.96
N ARG A 262 17.27 14.69 -6.85
CA ARG A 262 18.24 13.65 -6.49
C ARG A 262 18.92 13.91 -5.16
N THR A 263 19.22 12.84 -4.43
CA THR A 263 20.07 12.95 -3.23
C THR A 263 21.55 13.04 -3.62
N PRO A 264 22.39 13.75 -2.85
CA PRO A 264 23.79 13.97 -3.21
C PRO A 264 24.62 12.67 -3.14
N ARG A 265 24.34 11.81 -2.15
CA ARG A 265 25.07 10.56 -1.91
C ARG A 265 24.11 9.42 -1.58
N ILE A 266 24.58 8.18 -1.77
CA ILE A 266 23.90 6.94 -1.36
C ILE A 266 24.42 6.54 0.02
N ARG A 267 23.52 6.35 0.98
CA ARG A 267 23.84 5.82 2.31
C ARG A 267 23.62 4.32 2.34
N TRP A 268 24.65 3.54 2.04
CA TRP A 268 24.56 2.06 1.97
C TRP A 268 24.15 1.41 3.29
N SER A 269 24.55 1.96 4.44
CA SER A 269 24.08 1.49 5.75
C SER A 269 22.55 1.63 5.88
N TYR A 270 21.98 2.76 5.44
CA TYR A 270 20.52 2.94 5.43
C TYR A 270 19.84 1.92 4.50
N VAL A 271 20.39 1.70 3.29
CA VAL A 271 19.89 0.70 2.34
C VAL A 271 19.89 -0.70 2.96
N ALA A 272 21.01 -1.11 3.55
CA ALA A 272 21.16 -2.42 4.20
C ALA A 272 20.16 -2.58 5.35
N THR A 273 20.01 -1.57 6.20
CA THR A 273 19.02 -1.59 7.29
C THR A 273 17.59 -1.72 6.76
N LYS A 274 17.21 -0.99 5.71
CA LYS A 274 15.87 -1.10 5.12
C LYS A 274 15.64 -2.48 4.49
N PHE A 275 16.61 -3.06 3.80
CA PHE A 275 16.48 -4.44 3.29
C PHE A 275 16.41 -5.48 4.39
N ALA A 276 17.19 -5.33 5.47
CA ALA A 276 17.09 -6.20 6.65
C ALA A 276 15.70 -6.10 7.30
N GLN A 277 15.10 -4.90 7.35
CA GLN A 277 13.72 -4.71 7.82
C GLN A 277 12.69 -5.39 6.91
N VAL A 278 12.88 -5.36 5.59
CA VAL A 278 12.03 -6.11 4.64
C VAL A 278 12.12 -7.61 4.91
N LEU A 279 13.34 -8.14 5.05
CA LEU A 279 13.56 -9.56 5.35
C LEU A 279 12.94 -9.95 6.70
N GLY A 280 13.15 -9.15 7.75
CA GLY A 280 12.53 -9.36 9.05
C GLY A 280 11.00 -9.33 8.99
N SER A 281 10.43 -8.44 8.17
CA SER A 281 8.98 -8.37 7.95
C SER A 281 8.43 -9.57 7.17
N LEU A 282 9.22 -10.15 6.25
CA LEU A 282 8.85 -11.39 5.58
C LEU A 282 8.76 -12.55 6.57
N PHE A 283 9.76 -12.72 7.45
CA PHE A 283 9.72 -13.73 8.51
C PHE A 283 8.60 -13.47 9.52
N TYR A 284 8.34 -12.21 9.87
CA TYR A 284 7.20 -11.87 10.73
C TYR A 284 5.88 -12.33 10.08
N SER A 285 5.69 -12.05 8.80
CA SER A 285 4.50 -12.48 8.04
C SER A 285 4.36 -14.00 8.07
N TYR A 286 5.47 -14.72 7.86
CA TYR A 286 5.53 -16.18 7.97
C TYR A 286 5.03 -16.68 9.33
N TYR A 287 5.55 -16.14 10.44
CA TYR A 287 5.12 -16.58 11.77
C TYR A 287 3.66 -16.24 12.08
N ILE A 288 3.14 -15.10 11.57
CA ILE A 288 1.71 -14.79 11.66
C ILE A 288 0.89 -15.88 10.96
N PHE A 289 1.27 -16.30 9.74
CA PHE A 289 0.57 -17.37 9.04
C PHE A 289 0.63 -18.69 9.80
N VAL A 290 1.81 -19.11 10.24
CA VAL A 290 2.01 -20.40 10.92
C VAL A 290 1.27 -20.47 12.25
N ARG A 291 1.32 -19.41 13.07
CA ARG A 291 0.79 -19.44 14.43
C ARG A 291 -0.65 -18.99 14.54
N LEU A 292 -1.09 -18.03 13.72
CA LEU A 292 -2.42 -17.42 13.85
C LEU A 292 -3.40 -17.88 12.76
N CYS A 293 -2.94 -18.07 11.52
CA CYS A 293 -3.84 -18.39 10.41
C CYS A 293 -4.03 -19.91 10.22
N ILE A 294 -2.94 -20.67 10.07
CA ILE A 294 -3.00 -22.09 9.68
C ILE A 294 -3.85 -22.93 10.64
N PRO A 295 -3.68 -22.86 11.98
CA PRO A 295 -4.46 -23.68 12.91
C PRO A 295 -5.96 -23.38 12.85
N GLN A 296 -6.31 -22.10 12.65
CA GLN A 296 -7.70 -21.66 12.54
C GLN A 296 -8.37 -22.21 11.27
N PHE A 297 -7.71 -22.08 10.11
CA PHE A 297 -8.33 -22.42 8.84
C PHE A 297 -8.32 -23.92 8.53
N ARG A 298 -7.28 -24.66 8.97
CA ARG A 298 -7.19 -26.11 8.76
C ARG A 298 -8.36 -26.86 9.40
N ASN A 299 -8.79 -26.45 10.59
CA ASN A 299 -9.88 -27.09 11.32
C ASN A 299 -11.26 -26.68 10.79
N ILE A 300 -11.47 -25.38 10.54
CA ILE A 300 -12.80 -24.86 10.14
C ILE A 300 -13.18 -25.27 8.71
N SER A 301 -12.22 -25.41 7.81
CA SER A 301 -12.48 -25.82 6.42
C SER A 301 -12.92 -27.27 6.26
N GLN A 302 -12.78 -28.11 7.30
CA GLN A 302 -13.25 -29.50 7.31
C GLN A 302 -14.73 -29.62 7.71
N GLU A 303 -15.27 -28.63 8.42
CA GLU A 303 -16.67 -28.63 8.85
C GLU A 303 -17.61 -28.10 7.75
N PRO A 304 -18.85 -28.63 7.65
CA PRO A 304 -19.84 -28.08 6.73
C PRO A 304 -20.19 -26.62 7.09
N PHE A 305 -20.64 -25.86 6.09
CA PHE A 305 -20.96 -24.43 6.26
C PHE A 305 -21.88 -24.17 7.45
N ASN A 306 -21.38 -23.40 8.43
CA ASN A 306 -22.11 -22.96 9.60
C ASN A 306 -21.91 -21.45 9.79
N LEU A 307 -22.99 -20.68 9.79
CA LEU A 307 -22.96 -19.22 9.93
C LEU A 307 -22.29 -18.78 11.24
N ARG A 308 -22.53 -19.51 12.34
CA ARG A 308 -21.91 -19.21 13.64
C ARG A 308 -20.39 -19.38 13.56
N ALA A 309 -19.93 -20.46 12.95
CA ALA A 309 -18.50 -20.73 12.76
C ALA A 309 -17.85 -19.68 11.86
N LEU A 310 -18.52 -19.28 10.78
CA LEU A 310 -18.03 -18.22 9.88
C LEU A 310 -17.85 -16.89 10.61
N VAL A 311 -18.83 -16.46 11.39
CA VAL A 311 -18.74 -15.20 12.15
C VAL A 311 -17.58 -15.24 13.15
N LEU A 312 -17.45 -16.34 13.91
CA LEU A 312 -16.33 -16.52 14.85
C LEU A 312 -14.98 -16.53 14.11
N CYS A 313 -14.92 -17.16 12.93
CA CYS A 313 -13.74 -17.19 12.09
C CYS A 313 -13.33 -15.79 11.63
N ILE A 314 -14.28 -14.98 11.16
CA ILE A 314 -14.04 -13.58 10.77
C ILE A 314 -13.45 -12.79 11.94
N PHE A 315 -14.05 -12.87 13.14
CA PHE A 315 -13.56 -12.15 14.31
C PHE A 315 -12.15 -12.58 14.73
N ASN A 316 -11.86 -13.89 14.74
CA ASN A 316 -10.54 -14.41 15.05
C ASN A 316 -9.49 -14.02 13.99
N SER A 317 -9.92 -13.82 12.74
CA SER A 317 -9.05 -13.38 11.64
C SER A 317 -8.78 -11.87 11.61
N ILE A 318 -9.47 -11.04 12.41
CA ILE A 318 -9.23 -9.59 12.45
C ILE A 318 -7.81 -9.27 12.90
N LEU A 319 -7.34 -9.90 13.98
CA LEU A 319 -6.01 -9.67 14.53
C LEU A 319 -4.87 -10.02 13.54
N PRO A 320 -4.81 -11.24 12.96
CA PRO A 320 -3.81 -11.53 11.93
C PRO A 320 -4.00 -10.66 10.69
N GLY A 321 -5.25 -10.34 10.33
CA GLY A 321 -5.60 -9.38 9.27
C GLY A 321 -4.91 -8.04 9.41
N ILE A 322 -5.09 -7.39 10.55
CA ILE A 322 -4.54 -6.06 10.76
C ILE A 322 -3.02 -6.06 10.95
N LEU A 323 -2.47 -7.08 11.61
CA LEU A 323 -1.02 -7.24 11.74
C LEU A 323 -0.37 -7.39 10.36
N MET A 324 -0.94 -8.25 9.50
CA MET A 324 -0.47 -8.40 8.13
C MET A 324 -0.58 -7.11 7.32
N TYR A 325 -1.68 -6.39 7.47
CA TYR A 325 -1.90 -5.12 6.79
C TYR A 325 -0.86 -4.06 7.16
N PHE A 326 -0.57 -3.88 8.46
CA PHE A 326 0.48 -2.97 8.93
C PHE A 326 1.87 -3.40 8.46
N LEU A 327 2.14 -4.69 8.48
CA LEU A 327 3.42 -5.26 8.11
C LEU A 327 3.71 -5.10 6.62
N ILE A 328 2.72 -5.37 5.76
CA ILE A 328 2.83 -5.16 4.31
C ILE A 328 3.05 -3.67 4.00
N PHE A 329 2.31 -2.78 4.67
CA PHE A 329 2.53 -1.35 4.53
C PHE A 329 3.96 -0.93 4.90
N PHE A 330 4.42 -1.36 6.07
CA PHE A 330 5.75 -1.02 6.54
C PHE A 330 6.84 -1.63 5.65
N ALA A 331 6.74 -2.91 5.33
CA ALA A 331 7.74 -3.61 4.52
C ALA A 331 7.81 -3.05 3.09
N PHE A 332 6.66 -2.88 2.43
CA PHE A 332 6.63 -2.47 1.02
C PHE A 332 6.68 -0.95 0.86
N LEU A 333 5.68 -0.22 1.35
CA LEU A 333 5.56 1.23 1.09
C LEU A 333 6.66 2.04 1.78
N HIS A 334 7.09 1.60 2.96
CA HIS A 334 8.18 2.26 3.68
C HIS A 334 9.54 1.64 3.34
N CYS A 335 9.86 0.42 3.80
CA CYS A 335 11.23 -0.09 3.72
C CYS A 335 11.69 -0.35 2.28
N TRP A 336 10.91 -1.08 1.48
CA TRP A 336 11.28 -1.43 0.10
C TRP A 336 11.39 -0.19 -0.80
N LEU A 337 10.36 0.66 -0.84
CA LEU A 337 10.41 1.88 -1.68
C LEU A 337 11.52 2.84 -1.24
N ASN A 338 11.79 3.00 0.06
CA ASN A 338 12.91 3.84 0.52
C ASN A 338 14.27 3.23 0.21
N ALA A 339 14.43 1.91 0.28
CA ALA A 339 15.67 1.24 -0.12
C ALA A 339 15.98 1.52 -1.60
N PHE A 340 15.00 1.32 -2.49
CA PHE A 340 15.14 1.65 -3.91
C PHE A 340 15.32 3.15 -4.15
N ALA A 341 14.62 4.00 -3.40
CA ALA A 341 14.79 5.45 -3.49
C ALA A 341 16.22 5.88 -3.16
N GLU A 342 16.79 5.37 -2.06
CA GLU A 342 18.16 5.68 -1.66
C GLU A 342 19.18 5.15 -2.67
N MET A 343 19.04 3.89 -3.12
CA MET A 343 19.94 3.30 -4.13
C MET A 343 19.94 4.08 -5.45
N LEU A 344 18.76 4.53 -5.91
CA LEU A 344 18.62 5.30 -7.15
C LEU A 344 18.91 6.79 -6.98
N ARG A 345 19.22 7.26 -5.76
CA ARG A 345 19.32 8.67 -5.41
C ARG A 345 18.05 9.47 -5.74
N PHE A 346 16.88 8.88 -5.53
CA PHE A 346 15.59 9.54 -5.67
C PHE A 346 15.23 10.26 -4.36
N ALA A 347 14.97 11.57 -4.44
CA ALA A 347 14.80 12.42 -3.26
C ALA A 347 13.35 12.68 -2.84
N ASP A 348 12.35 12.44 -3.70
CA ASP A 348 10.93 12.60 -3.30
C ASP A 348 10.43 11.32 -2.64
N ARG A 349 10.47 11.23 -1.31
CA ARG A 349 10.12 9.99 -0.59
C ARG A 349 8.74 10.00 0.03
N MET A 350 7.83 10.86 -0.43
CA MET A 350 6.44 10.82 0.02
C MET A 350 5.64 9.77 -0.75
N PHE A 351 5.83 8.50 -0.39
CA PHE A 351 5.08 7.37 -0.95
C PHE A 351 3.70 7.18 -0.28
N TYR A 352 3.55 7.74 0.91
CA TYR A 352 2.34 7.74 1.73
C TYR A 352 2.35 9.00 2.63
N GLN A 353 1.19 9.32 3.20
CA GLN A 353 1.01 10.38 4.21
C GLN A 353 0.45 9.78 5.50
N ASP A 354 -0.03 10.60 6.42
CA ASP A 354 -0.62 10.24 7.72
C ASP A 354 -2.03 9.63 7.57
N TRP A 355 -2.14 8.57 6.78
CA TRP A 355 -3.40 7.92 6.46
C TRP A 355 -4.13 7.39 7.70
N TRP A 356 -3.42 7.07 8.79
CA TRP A 356 -3.99 6.65 10.07
C TRP A 356 -4.83 7.73 10.76
N ASN A 357 -4.58 9.02 10.47
CA ASN A 357 -5.35 10.16 10.96
C ASN A 357 -6.57 10.48 10.09
N SER A 358 -6.86 9.67 9.07
CA SER A 358 -7.95 9.96 8.14
C SER A 358 -9.33 9.83 8.81
N THR A 359 -10.14 10.87 8.67
CA THR A 359 -11.54 10.90 9.13
C THR A 359 -12.54 10.57 8.01
N SER A 360 -12.08 10.52 6.75
CA SER A 360 -12.86 10.16 5.57
C SER A 360 -12.16 9.08 4.75
N TYR A 361 -12.94 8.24 4.07
CA TYR A 361 -12.39 7.25 3.13
C TYR A 361 -11.72 7.92 1.93
N ALA A 362 -12.24 9.06 1.48
CA ALA A 362 -11.62 9.86 0.44
C ALA A 362 -10.19 10.26 0.83
N ASN A 363 -9.96 10.71 2.07
CA ASN A 363 -8.63 11.07 2.55
C ASN A 363 -7.73 9.83 2.71
N TYR A 364 -8.26 8.74 3.25
CA TYR A 364 -7.54 7.47 3.37
C TYR A 364 -7.01 6.97 2.01
N TYR A 365 -7.85 6.90 0.96
CA TYR A 365 -7.41 6.45 -0.37
C TYR A 365 -6.36 7.38 -1.01
N ARG A 366 -6.39 8.68 -0.70
CA ARG A 366 -5.40 9.67 -1.17
C ARG A 366 -4.04 9.54 -0.48
N THR A 367 -4.02 9.05 0.75
CA THR A 367 -2.85 9.13 1.64
C THR A 367 -2.17 7.79 1.90
N TRP A 368 -2.89 6.67 1.75
CA TRP A 368 -2.38 5.32 1.99
C TRP A 368 -1.22 4.95 1.04
N ASN A 369 -1.46 5.03 -0.27
CA ASN A 369 -0.47 4.75 -1.31
C ASN A 369 -0.50 5.88 -2.36
N VAL A 370 0.26 6.93 -2.09
CA VAL A 370 0.33 8.13 -2.93
C VAL A 370 0.85 7.79 -4.32
N VAL A 371 1.72 6.80 -4.46
CA VAL A 371 2.31 6.40 -5.76
C VAL A 371 1.25 5.89 -6.73
N VAL A 372 0.41 4.96 -6.28
CA VAL A 372 -0.69 4.41 -7.10
C VAL A 372 -1.83 5.41 -7.22
N HIS A 373 -2.16 6.11 -6.13
CA HIS A 373 -3.19 7.15 -6.14
C HIS A 373 -2.88 8.23 -7.18
N ASP A 374 -1.65 8.74 -7.23
CA ASP A 374 -1.29 9.78 -8.19
C ASP A 374 -1.39 9.28 -9.63
N TRP A 375 -0.98 8.05 -9.92
CA TRP A 375 -1.15 7.47 -11.25
C TRP A 375 -2.62 7.38 -11.66
N LEU A 376 -3.47 6.85 -10.77
CA LEU A 376 -4.92 6.77 -11.01
C LEU A 376 -5.54 8.16 -11.16
N TYR A 377 -5.11 9.14 -10.37
CA TYR A 377 -5.62 10.50 -10.45
C TYR A 377 -5.21 11.19 -11.76
N TYR A 378 -3.93 11.14 -12.13
CA TYR A 378 -3.41 11.88 -13.29
C TYR A 378 -3.73 11.23 -14.63
N TYR A 379 -3.77 9.90 -14.70
CA TYR A 379 -3.93 9.18 -15.98
C TYR A 379 -5.27 8.47 -16.12
N ALA A 380 -5.96 8.11 -15.05
CA ALA A 380 -7.30 7.53 -15.16
C ALA A 380 -8.37 8.60 -14.91
N TYR A 381 -8.44 9.17 -13.71
CA TYR A 381 -9.49 10.12 -13.31
C TYR A 381 -9.55 11.34 -14.23
N ARG A 382 -8.42 12.04 -14.43
CA ARG A 382 -8.38 13.25 -15.28
C ARG A 382 -8.72 12.97 -16.73
N ASP A 383 -8.24 11.85 -17.26
CA ASP A 383 -8.44 11.51 -18.68
C ASP A 383 -9.87 11.06 -18.93
N ILE A 384 -10.43 10.22 -18.05
CA ILE A 384 -11.84 9.85 -18.07
C ILE A 384 -12.72 11.10 -17.94
N LEU A 385 -12.40 11.99 -17.00
CA LEU A 385 -13.13 13.25 -16.81
C LEU A 385 -13.04 14.15 -18.05
N TRP A 386 -11.89 14.19 -18.72
CA TRP A 386 -11.70 14.93 -19.97
C TRP A 386 -12.51 14.32 -21.12
N LEU A 387 -12.51 12.99 -21.26
CA LEU A 387 -13.30 12.26 -22.26
C LEU A 387 -14.82 12.51 -22.10
N PHE A 388 -15.31 12.59 -20.85
CA PHE A 388 -16.72 12.87 -20.54
C PHE A 388 -17.06 14.38 -20.42
N GLY A 389 -16.22 15.27 -20.97
CA GLY A 389 -16.53 16.71 -21.05
C GLY A 389 -16.59 17.44 -19.70
N LYS A 390 -15.87 16.95 -18.68
CA LYS A 390 -15.72 17.53 -17.32
C LYS A 390 -17.00 17.63 -16.47
N LYS A 391 -18.16 17.20 -16.97
CA LYS A 391 -19.45 17.31 -16.27
C LYS A 391 -19.69 16.17 -15.26
N PHE A 392 -19.22 14.95 -15.55
CA PHE A 392 -19.55 13.75 -14.78
C PHE A 392 -18.48 13.33 -13.77
N LYS A 393 -18.25 14.15 -12.73
CA LYS A 393 -17.23 13.87 -11.69
C LYS A 393 -17.48 12.56 -10.92
N ALA A 394 -18.74 12.28 -10.60
CA ALA A 394 -19.11 11.06 -9.87
C ALA A 394 -18.86 9.79 -10.71
N ALA A 395 -19.20 9.82 -12.00
CA ALA A 395 -18.95 8.70 -12.91
C ALA A 395 -17.44 8.48 -13.12
N ALA A 396 -16.66 9.54 -13.25
CA ALA A 396 -15.20 9.46 -13.35
C ALA A 396 -14.57 8.86 -12.07
N MET A 397 -15.05 9.28 -10.90
CA MET A 397 -14.62 8.70 -9.62
C MET A 397 -14.98 7.22 -9.52
N LEU A 398 -16.23 6.85 -9.80
CA LEU A 398 -16.70 5.46 -9.78
C LEU A 398 -15.92 4.58 -10.76
N SER A 399 -15.64 5.08 -11.96
CA SER A 399 -14.85 4.34 -12.96
C SER A 399 -13.45 4.02 -12.45
N VAL A 400 -12.79 4.98 -11.78
CA VAL A 400 -11.45 4.78 -11.21
C VAL A 400 -11.47 3.79 -10.05
N PHE A 401 -12.49 3.86 -9.18
CA PHE A 401 -12.67 2.86 -8.12
C PHE A 401 -12.90 1.46 -8.70
N ALA A 402 -13.75 1.33 -9.72
CA ALA A 402 -14.02 0.07 -10.39
C ALA A 402 -12.76 -0.51 -11.06
N ILE A 403 -11.98 0.32 -11.76
CA ILE A 403 -10.70 -0.09 -12.36
C ILE A 403 -9.73 -0.57 -11.26
N SER A 404 -9.60 0.18 -10.16
CA SER A 404 -8.74 -0.21 -9.05
C SER A 404 -9.18 -1.54 -8.43
N ALA A 405 -10.46 -1.69 -8.11
CA ALA A 405 -11.02 -2.91 -7.52
C ALA A 405 -10.84 -4.11 -8.46
N ALA A 406 -11.09 -3.94 -9.75
CA ALA A 406 -10.91 -5.00 -10.75
C ALA A 406 -9.45 -5.45 -10.86
N VAL A 407 -8.47 -4.52 -10.79
CA VAL A 407 -7.04 -4.88 -10.83
C VAL A 407 -6.62 -5.64 -9.57
N HIS A 408 -7.11 -5.25 -8.38
CA HIS A 408 -6.82 -6.00 -7.16
C HIS A 408 -7.39 -7.42 -7.23
N GLU A 409 -8.65 -7.55 -7.66
CA GLU A 409 -9.28 -8.87 -7.82
C GLU A 409 -8.58 -9.72 -8.89
N TYR A 410 -8.18 -9.10 -9.99
CA TYR A 410 -7.40 -9.75 -11.05
C TYR A 410 -6.09 -10.35 -10.52
N VAL A 411 -5.34 -9.60 -9.70
CA VAL A 411 -4.10 -10.12 -9.09
C VAL A 411 -4.41 -11.28 -8.17
N LEU A 412 -5.42 -11.16 -7.29
CA LEU A 412 -5.79 -12.24 -6.36
C LEU A 412 -6.26 -13.49 -7.11
N ALA A 413 -7.12 -13.34 -8.13
CA ALA A 413 -7.69 -14.44 -8.87
C ALA A 413 -6.63 -15.26 -9.61
N VAL A 414 -5.64 -14.60 -10.22
CA VAL A 414 -4.53 -15.29 -10.90
C VAL A 414 -3.59 -15.94 -9.91
N CYS A 415 -3.27 -15.29 -8.79
CA CYS A 415 -2.32 -15.82 -7.80
C CYS A 415 -2.89 -17.01 -7.01
N PHE A 416 -4.20 -17.01 -6.73
CA PHE A 416 -4.87 -18.11 -6.05
C PHE A 416 -5.43 -19.19 -7.00
N GLY A 417 -5.61 -18.87 -8.28
CA GLY A 417 -6.09 -19.83 -9.29
C GLY A 417 -7.61 -20.06 -9.26
N TYR A 418 -8.37 -19.19 -8.60
CA TYR A 418 -9.84 -19.20 -8.57
C TYR A 418 -10.38 -17.77 -8.51
N PHE A 419 -11.62 -17.56 -8.95
CA PHE A 419 -12.25 -16.24 -8.91
C PHE A 419 -13.27 -16.16 -7.77
N TYR A 420 -12.92 -15.40 -6.72
CA TYR A 420 -13.80 -15.18 -5.58
C TYR A 420 -13.85 -13.68 -5.22
N PRO A 421 -14.78 -12.90 -5.82
CA PRO A 421 -14.75 -11.44 -5.88
C PRO A 421 -15.12 -10.71 -4.58
N VAL A 422 -14.67 -11.22 -3.44
CA VAL A 422 -14.91 -10.64 -2.12
C VAL A 422 -14.26 -9.26 -2.03
N LEU A 423 -13.01 -9.11 -2.47
CA LEU A 423 -12.31 -7.83 -2.40
C LEU A 423 -12.97 -6.80 -3.33
N PHE A 424 -13.32 -7.19 -4.56
CA PHE A 424 -14.07 -6.34 -5.47
C PHE A 424 -15.38 -5.83 -4.85
N CYS A 425 -16.20 -6.74 -4.29
CA CYS A 425 -17.45 -6.39 -3.62
C CYS A 425 -17.22 -5.49 -2.40
N LEU A 426 -16.16 -5.74 -1.62
CA LEU A 426 -15.85 -4.94 -0.43
C LEU A 426 -15.47 -3.50 -0.81
N PHE A 427 -14.63 -3.33 -1.84
CA PHE A 427 -14.25 -2.01 -2.36
C PHE A 427 -15.44 -1.28 -3.01
N MET A 428 -16.24 -1.98 -3.81
CA MET A 428 -17.34 -1.35 -4.56
C MET A 428 -18.56 -1.07 -3.70
N CYS A 429 -18.92 -1.94 -2.76
CA CYS A 429 -20.06 -1.71 -1.89
C CYS A 429 -19.65 -0.80 -0.73
N PHE A 430 -18.75 -1.26 0.14
CA PHE A 430 -18.38 -0.51 1.34
C PHE A 430 -17.52 0.70 1.00
N GLY A 431 -16.51 0.56 0.14
CA GLY A 431 -15.64 1.68 -0.24
C GLY A 431 -16.41 2.83 -0.88
N MET A 432 -17.38 2.56 -1.77
CA MET A 432 -18.22 3.61 -2.37
C MET A 432 -19.22 4.21 -1.39
N VAL A 433 -19.95 3.37 -0.65
CA VAL A 433 -20.95 3.82 0.32
C VAL A 433 -20.27 4.71 1.37
N PHE A 434 -19.14 4.27 1.91
CA PHE A 434 -18.40 5.05 2.88
C PHE A 434 -17.72 6.29 2.28
N ASN A 435 -17.29 6.27 1.02
CA ASN A 435 -16.75 7.47 0.38
C ASN A 435 -17.81 8.59 0.26
N PHE A 436 -19.08 8.24 0.03
CA PHE A 436 -20.17 9.22 0.00
C PHE A 436 -20.70 9.61 1.39
N ILE A 437 -20.83 8.64 2.31
CA ILE A 437 -21.34 8.87 3.67
C ILE A 437 -20.31 9.58 4.56
N LEU A 438 -19.05 9.13 4.52
CA LEU A 438 -17.92 9.66 5.28
C LEU A 438 -17.16 10.66 4.43
N ASN A 439 -17.84 11.74 4.06
CA ASN A 439 -17.27 12.79 3.23
C ASN A 439 -16.33 13.72 4.04
N ASP A 440 -15.43 14.42 3.34
CA ASP A 440 -14.38 15.30 3.89
C ASP A 440 -14.88 16.44 4.79
N ARG A 441 -16.20 16.69 4.81
CA ARG A 441 -16.85 17.66 5.71
C ARG A 441 -16.88 17.17 7.16
N ARG A 442 -16.77 15.86 7.39
CA ARG A 442 -16.83 15.23 8.72
C ARG A 442 -15.42 15.11 9.29
N LYS A 443 -15.05 16.04 10.20
CA LYS A 443 -13.68 16.15 10.75
C LYS A 443 -13.52 15.65 12.20
N GLY A 444 -14.59 15.19 12.83
CA GLY A 444 -14.54 14.72 14.23
C GLY A 444 -13.75 13.41 14.42
N PRO A 445 -13.14 13.20 15.60
CA PRO A 445 -12.34 11.99 15.90
C PRO A 445 -13.17 10.70 15.87
N PHE A 446 -14.46 10.79 16.15
CA PHE A 446 -15.40 9.67 16.03
C PHE A 446 -15.39 9.01 14.63
N TRP A 447 -15.20 9.80 13.57
CA TRP A 447 -15.16 9.27 12.20
C TRP A 447 -13.88 8.48 11.92
N ASN A 448 -12.78 8.83 12.59
CA ASN A 448 -11.55 8.03 12.54
C ASN A 448 -11.76 6.66 13.22
N VAL A 449 -12.48 6.61 14.35
CA VAL A 449 -12.85 5.33 15.00
C VAL A 449 -13.70 4.47 14.08
N ILE A 450 -14.72 5.02 13.44
CA ILE A 450 -15.54 4.27 12.46
C ILE A 450 -14.68 3.73 11.30
N MET A 451 -13.78 4.55 10.78
CA MET A 451 -12.88 4.15 9.69
C MET A 451 -12.00 2.97 10.12
N TRP A 452 -11.38 3.04 11.30
CA TRP A 452 -10.58 1.94 11.85
C TRP A 452 -11.39 0.66 12.09
N THR A 453 -12.57 0.77 12.69
CA THR A 453 -13.46 -0.38 12.90
C THR A 453 -13.81 -1.05 11.57
N SER A 454 -14.15 -0.26 10.55
CA SER A 454 -14.46 -0.81 9.23
C SER A 454 -13.23 -1.38 8.52
N LEU A 455 -12.04 -0.80 8.71
CA LEU A 455 -10.79 -1.34 8.17
C LEU A 455 -10.44 -2.68 8.82
N PHE A 456 -10.55 -2.79 10.14
CA PHE A 456 -10.30 -4.01 10.91
C PHE A 456 -11.25 -5.14 10.48
N LEU A 457 -12.55 -4.84 10.44
CA LEU A 457 -13.55 -5.80 9.99
C LEU A 457 -13.30 -6.23 8.53
N GLY A 458 -12.99 -5.28 7.64
CA GLY A 458 -12.69 -5.57 6.24
C GLY A 458 -11.48 -6.49 6.06
N GLN A 459 -10.38 -6.25 6.80
CA GLN A 459 -9.21 -7.14 6.77
C GLN A 459 -9.53 -8.53 7.31
N GLY A 460 -10.31 -8.63 8.39
CA GLY A 460 -10.76 -9.92 8.93
C GLY A 460 -11.58 -10.73 7.92
N VAL A 461 -12.52 -10.08 7.23
CA VAL A 461 -13.33 -10.70 6.17
C VAL A 461 -12.46 -11.17 5.01
N ILE A 462 -11.52 -10.35 4.53
CA ILE A 462 -10.63 -10.71 3.41
C ILE A 462 -9.79 -11.94 3.78
N ILE A 463 -9.07 -11.91 4.90
CA ILE A 463 -8.21 -13.03 5.28
C ILE A 463 -9.04 -14.30 5.50
N CYS A 464 -10.18 -14.20 6.18
CA CYS A 464 -11.03 -15.35 6.46
C CYS A 464 -11.54 -16.00 5.16
N LEU A 465 -12.17 -15.22 4.29
CA LEU A 465 -12.87 -15.73 3.11
C LEU A 465 -11.91 -16.28 2.05
N TYR A 466 -10.80 -15.59 1.76
CA TYR A 466 -9.81 -16.11 0.81
C TYR A 466 -9.06 -17.33 1.38
N SER A 467 -8.74 -17.36 2.68
CA SER A 467 -8.09 -18.54 3.27
C SER A 467 -9.01 -19.75 3.27
N GLN A 468 -10.28 -19.57 3.66
CA GLN A 468 -11.26 -20.65 3.66
C GLN A 468 -11.47 -21.23 2.26
N GLU A 469 -11.58 -20.36 1.24
CA GLU A 469 -11.72 -20.79 -0.15
C GLU A 469 -10.47 -21.52 -0.64
N TRP A 470 -9.27 -21.01 -0.33
CA TRP A 470 -8.00 -21.68 -0.64
C TRP A 470 -7.92 -23.10 -0.07
N TYR A 471 -8.23 -23.28 1.22
CA TYR A 471 -8.22 -24.59 1.84
C TYR A 471 -9.33 -25.51 1.29
N ALA A 472 -10.52 -25.00 1.01
CA ALA A 472 -11.60 -25.78 0.40
C ALA A 472 -11.20 -26.33 -0.99
N HIS A 473 -10.46 -25.56 -1.79
CA HIS A 473 -9.90 -26.03 -3.05
C HIS A 473 -8.84 -27.13 -2.88
N GLN A 474 -8.07 -27.12 -1.79
CA GLN A 474 -7.09 -28.17 -1.50
C GLN A 474 -7.75 -29.47 -1.03
N TYR A 475 -8.79 -29.39 -0.19
CA TYR A 475 -9.48 -30.58 0.32
C TYR A 475 -10.43 -31.23 -0.70
N CYS A 476 -11.05 -30.44 -1.58
CA CYS A 476 -12.00 -30.91 -2.59
C CYS A 476 -11.52 -30.62 -4.03
N PRO A 477 -10.45 -31.26 -4.52
CA PRO A 477 -9.94 -31.02 -5.88
C PRO A 477 -10.93 -31.51 -6.95
N ILE A 478 -11.12 -30.73 -8.01
CA ILE A 478 -11.97 -31.09 -9.15
C ILE A 478 -11.15 -31.89 -10.15
N LYS A 479 -11.69 -33.02 -10.61
CA LYS A 479 -11.20 -33.70 -11.81
C LYS A 479 -11.87 -33.07 -13.03
N ASN A 480 -11.08 -32.47 -13.93
CA ASN A 480 -11.51 -31.76 -15.15
C ASN A 480 -12.40 -30.52 -14.89
N PRO A 481 -11.83 -29.41 -14.38
CA PRO A 481 -12.60 -28.20 -14.08
C PRO A 481 -13.17 -27.55 -15.35
N THR A 482 -14.44 -27.18 -15.31
CA THR A 482 -15.06 -26.28 -16.29
C THR A 482 -14.84 -24.82 -15.87
N PHE A 483 -15.00 -23.87 -16.79
CA PHE A 483 -14.89 -22.43 -16.45
C PHE A 483 -15.83 -22.01 -15.31
N LEU A 484 -17.04 -22.58 -15.26
CA LEU A 484 -18.02 -22.30 -14.20
C LEU A 484 -17.55 -22.76 -12.83
N ASP A 485 -16.69 -23.78 -12.75
CA ASP A 485 -16.15 -24.26 -11.49
C ASP A 485 -15.17 -23.28 -10.85
N TYR A 486 -14.50 -22.43 -11.65
CA TYR A 486 -13.62 -21.37 -11.15
C TYR A 486 -14.37 -20.16 -10.60
N MET A 487 -15.64 -19.98 -11.02
CA MET A 487 -16.51 -18.88 -10.59
C MET A 487 -17.38 -19.25 -9.38
N LYS A 488 -17.51 -20.55 -9.07
CA LYS A 488 -18.39 -21.06 -8.03
C LYS A 488 -17.61 -21.30 -6.74
N PRO A 489 -17.95 -20.62 -5.63
CA PRO A 489 -17.24 -20.80 -4.36
C PRO A 489 -17.38 -22.24 -3.85
N ARG A 490 -16.24 -22.85 -3.57
CA ARG A 490 -16.08 -24.23 -3.09
C ARG A 490 -16.30 -24.32 -1.58
N SER A 491 -15.95 -23.27 -0.83
CA SER A 491 -16.19 -23.19 0.61
C SER A 491 -17.65 -23.41 1.01
N TRP A 492 -18.61 -23.16 0.12
CA TRP A 492 -20.05 -23.37 0.38
C TRP A 492 -20.58 -24.72 -0.11
N THR A 493 -19.82 -25.45 -0.94
CA THR A 493 -20.31 -26.64 -1.64
C THR A 493 -19.52 -27.91 -1.38
N CYS A 494 -18.27 -27.81 -0.93
CA CYS A 494 -17.47 -28.94 -0.48
C CYS A 494 -18.14 -29.56 0.76
N ARG A 495 -18.76 -30.73 0.57
CA ARG A 495 -19.15 -31.62 1.66
C ARG A 495 -18.08 -32.68 1.75
N HIS A 496 -17.30 -32.69 2.83
CA HIS A 496 -16.42 -33.81 3.11
C HIS A 496 -17.27 -35.07 3.19
N VAL A 497 -17.15 -35.95 2.19
CA VAL A 497 -17.53 -37.35 2.37
C VAL A 497 -16.37 -37.95 3.14
N GLN A 498 -16.56 -38.19 4.44
CA GLN A 498 -15.70 -39.11 5.17
C GLN A 498 -15.83 -40.46 4.45
N ILE A 499 -14.76 -40.88 3.76
CA ILE A 499 -14.58 -42.28 3.34
C ILE A 499 -13.81 -42.96 4.46
#